data_AF-A0A2E1AIA9-F1
#
_entry.id   AF-A0A2E1AIA9-F1
#
_cell.length_a   1.000
_cell.length_b   1.000
_cell.length_c   1.000
_cell.angle_alpha   90.00
_cell.angle_beta   90.00
_cell.angle_gamma   90.00
#
_symmetry.space_group_name_H-M   'P 1'
#
loop_
_entity.id
_entity.type
_entity.pdbx_description
1 polymer ?
#
loop_
_entity_poly.entity_id
_entity_poly.type
_entity_poly.pdbx_seq_one_letter_code
_entity_poly.pdbx_strand_id
1 'polypeptide(L)'
;MTRQRRRSVRVYARITPELYTLFQQVRIAKRYESDADLMRAALRAYLQKQSDQVASKRYFNVSMQRRLSQVDWHLTVITTLLAHALAMLISSVSGQKLSPEKLLDQSIRLAAEKHSGLTKQLEASQPDEEKSELIE
;
A
#
# COMPACT_ATOMS: atom_id res chain seq x y z
N MET A 1 -14.49 -26.11 -5.45
CA MET A 1 -15.56 -25.08 -5.43
C MET A 1 -16.67 -25.52 -4.49
N THR A 2 -16.65 -25.11 -3.23
CA THR A 2 -17.62 -25.51 -2.20
C THR A 2 -18.89 -24.67 -2.32
N ARG A 3 -20.02 -25.33 -2.62
CA ARG A 3 -21.37 -24.75 -2.72
C ARG A 3 -21.78 -24.22 -1.34
N GLN A 4 -21.56 -22.93 -1.07
CA GLN A 4 -21.91 -22.30 0.20
C GLN A 4 -23.44 -22.30 0.32
N ARG A 5 -23.99 -23.19 1.18
CA ARG A 5 -25.42 -23.24 1.49
C ARG A 5 -25.85 -21.86 1.99
N ARG A 6 -26.93 -21.31 1.42
CA ARG A 6 -27.59 -20.07 1.84
C ARG A 6 -28.02 -20.18 3.31
N ARG A 7 -27.09 -19.94 4.24
CA ARG A 7 -27.37 -19.91 5.68
C ARG A 7 -27.71 -18.46 6.03
N SER A 8 -28.98 -18.20 6.31
CA SER A 8 -29.39 -16.94 6.94
C SER A 8 -28.85 -16.90 8.37
N VAL A 9 -28.11 -15.85 8.72
CA VAL A 9 -27.64 -15.61 10.09
C VAL A 9 -28.67 -14.73 10.80
N ARG A 10 -29.11 -15.13 12.00
CA ARG A 10 -29.99 -14.30 12.83
C ARG A 10 -29.14 -13.29 13.59
N VAL A 11 -29.52 -12.01 13.51
CA VAL A 11 -28.87 -10.91 14.22
C VAL A 11 -29.91 -10.27 15.12
N TYR A 12 -29.58 -10.09 16.39
CA TYR A 12 -30.41 -9.39 17.36
C TYR A 12 -29.78 -8.03 17.65
N ALA A 13 -30.58 -6.96 17.62
CA ALA A 13 -30.14 -5.61 17.93
C ALA A 13 -31.09 -5.02 18.98
N ARG A 14 -30.52 -4.34 19.98
CA ARG A 14 -31.29 -3.50 20.89
C ARG A 14 -31.32 -2.10 20.29
N ILE A 15 -32.53 -1.56 20.13
CA ILE A 15 -32.77 -0.24 19.56
C ILE A 15 -33.60 0.58 20.53
N THR A 16 -33.41 1.91 20.50
CA THR A 16 -34.22 2.82 21.30
C THR A 16 -35.65 2.90 20.74
N PRO A 17 -36.66 3.19 21.58
CA PRO A 17 -38.05 3.32 21.12
C PRO A 17 -38.22 4.40 20.03
N GLU A 18 -37.52 5.52 20.17
CA GLU A 18 -37.51 6.63 19.20
C GLU A 18 -36.96 6.22 17.84
N LEU A 19 -35.93 5.37 17.84
CA LEU A 19 -35.35 4.86 16.59
C LEU A 19 -36.28 3.83 15.94
N TYR A 20 -37.00 3.04 16.75
CA TYR A 20 -37.99 2.11 16.23
C TYR A 20 -39.17 2.83 15.56
N THR A 21 -39.67 3.93 16.15
CA THR A 21 -40.76 4.71 15.55
C THR A 21 -40.32 5.34 14.22
N LEU A 22 -39.12 5.94 14.17
CA LEU A 22 -38.56 6.46 12.92
C LEU A 22 -38.38 5.35 11.88
N PHE A 23 -37.90 4.18 12.31
CA PHE A 23 -37.74 3.01 11.43
C PHE A 23 -39.07 2.59 10.79
N GLN A 24 -40.16 2.56 11.56
CA GLN A 24 -41.50 2.26 11.05
C GLN A 24 -42.00 3.31 10.06
N GLN A 25 -41.75 4.61 10.32
CA GLN A 25 -42.09 5.68 9.39
C GLN A 25 -41.36 5.51 8.05
N VAL A 26 -40.06 5.21 8.08
CA VAL A 26 -39.25 4.96 6.88
C VAL A 26 -39.74 3.72 6.13
N ARG A 27 -40.13 2.66 6.85
CA ARG A 27 -40.70 1.44 6.24
C ARG A 27 -41.92 1.76 5.41
N ILE A 28 -42.86 2.55 5.96
CA ILE A 28 -44.09 2.96 5.29
C ILE A 28 -43.77 3.86 4.09
N ALA A 29 -42.92 4.88 4.29
CA ALA A 29 -42.57 5.86 3.25
C ALA A 29 -41.88 5.22 2.03
N LYS A 30 -41.03 4.20 2.25
CA LYS A 30 -40.29 3.49 1.20
C LYS A 30 -40.96 2.18 0.77
N ARG A 31 -42.12 1.83 1.33
CA ARG A 31 -42.94 0.66 1.00
C ARG A 31 -42.18 -0.68 1.09
N TYR A 32 -41.43 -0.87 2.17
CA TYR A 32 -40.81 -2.17 2.44
C TYR A 32 -41.83 -3.16 3.01
N GLU A 33 -41.80 -4.41 2.53
CA GLU A 33 -42.74 -5.47 2.93
C GLU A 33 -42.50 -5.95 4.38
N SER A 34 -41.27 -5.91 4.85
CA SER A 34 -40.90 -6.35 6.20
C SER A 34 -39.85 -5.45 6.85
N ASP A 35 -39.88 -5.39 8.19
CA ASP A 35 -38.81 -4.80 9.01
C ASP A 35 -37.45 -5.42 8.66
N ALA A 36 -37.42 -6.73 8.40
CA ALA A 36 -36.19 -7.41 8.06
C ALA A 36 -35.63 -6.95 6.69
N ASP A 37 -36.49 -6.55 5.75
CA ASP A 37 -36.07 -6.08 4.43
C ASP A 37 -35.50 -4.67 4.50
N LEU A 38 -36.16 -3.78 5.23
CA LEU A 38 -35.64 -2.44 5.50
C LEU A 38 -34.30 -2.52 6.25
N MET A 39 -34.17 -3.35 7.29
CA MET A 39 -32.91 -3.52 8.01
C MET A 39 -31.79 -4.05 7.10
N ARG A 40 -32.09 -5.02 6.23
CA ARG A 40 -31.10 -5.54 5.27
C ARG A 40 -30.68 -4.49 4.25
N ALA A 41 -31.61 -3.69 3.74
CA ALA A 41 -31.33 -2.60 2.81
C ALA A 41 -30.48 -1.50 3.48
N ALA A 42 -30.86 -1.07 4.68
CA ALA A 42 -30.14 -0.06 5.45
C ALA A 42 -28.72 -0.51 5.83
N LEU A 43 -28.56 -1.74 6.33
CA LEU A 43 -27.25 -2.30 6.64
C LEU A 43 -26.38 -2.42 5.39
N ARG A 44 -26.94 -2.85 4.26
CA ARG A 44 -26.19 -2.91 3.00
C ARG A 44 -25.73 -1.53 2.56
N ALA A 45 -26.61 -0.53 2.58
CA ALA A 45 -26.26 0.84 2.19
C ALA A 45 -25.19 1.44 3.13
N TYR A 46 -25.33 1.23 4.43
CA TYR A 46 -24.34 1.67 5.42
C TYR A 46 -22.99 0.99 5.21
N LEU A 47 -22.97 -0.34 5.10
CA LEU A 47 -21.75 -1.10 4.88
C LEU A 47 -21.12 -0.77 3.53
N GLN A 48 -21.89 -0.50 2.49
CA GLN A 48 -21.36 -0.12 1.19
C GLN A 48 -20.70 1.28 1.25
N LYS A 49 -21.36 2.24 1.91
CA LYS A 49 -20.78 3.57 2.15
C LYS A 49 -19.51 3.52 3.01
N GLN A 50 -19.49 2.66 4.03
CA GLN A 50 -18.32 2.46 4.88
C GLN A 50 -17.25 1.59 4.21
N SER A 51 -17.64 0.73 3.26
CA SER A 51 -16.71 -0.12 2.55
C SER A 51 -15.74 0.70 1.72
N ASP A 52 -16.12 1.86 1.19
CA ASP A 52 -15.18 2.76 0.52
C ASP A 52 -14.02 3.18 1.44
N GLN A 53 -14.27 3.33 2.75
CA GLN A 53 -13.24 3.66 3.74
C GLN A 53 -12.33 2.46 4.08
N VAL A 54 -12.88 1.24 4.13
CA VAL A 54 -12.10 0.02 4.43
C VAL A 54 -11.37 -0.51 3.19
N ALA A 55 -12.00 -0.39 2.03
CA ALA A 55 -11.45 -0.66 0.71
C ALA A 55 -10.30 0.32 0.41
N SER A 56 -10.43 1.61 0.75
CA SER A 56 -9.39 2.61 0.57
C SER A 56 -8.03 2.17 1.12
N LYS A 57 -7.95 1.65 2.36
CA LYS A 57 -6.67 1.19 2.92
C LYS A 57 -6.09 0.00 2.14
N ARG A 58 -6.92 -0.97 1.76
CA ARG A 58 -6.46 -2.15 1.01
C ARG A 58 -6.04 -1.79 -0.42
N TYR A 59 -6.85 -0.98 -1.12
CA TYR A 59 -6.54 -0.51 -2.46
C TYR A 59 -5.33 0.44 -2.45
N PHE A 60 -5.20 1.31 -1.44
CA PHE A 60 -4.02 2.14 -1.22
C PHE A 60 -2.78 1.25 -1.06
N ASN A 61 -2.80 0.30 -0.12
CA ASN A 61 -1.67 -0.60 0.10
C ASN A 61 -1.28 -1.36 -1.18
N VAL A 62 -2.25 -1.90 -1.92
CA VAL A 62 -1.99 -2.61 -3.19
C VAL A 62 -1.42 -1.66 -4.25
N SER A 63 -1.97 -0.46 -4.39
CA SER A 63 -1.50 0.53 -5.36
C SER A 63 -0.11 1.08 -5.01
N MET A 64 0.16 1.33 -3.73
CA MET A 64 1.44 1.80 -3.21
C MET A 64 2.50 0.71 -3.38
N GLN A 65 2.17 -0.54 -3.03
CA GLN A 65 3.06 -1.68 -3.25
C GLN A 65 3.40 -1.84 -4.73
N ARG A 66 2.42 -1.72 -5.63
CA ARG A 66 2.67 -1.77 -7.08
C ARG A 66 3.60 -0.65 -7.55
N ARG A 67 3.41 0.58 -7.05
CA ARG A 67 4.27 1.72 -7.38
C ARG A 67 5.69 1.54 -6.85
N LEU A 68 5.84 1.09 -5.60
CA LEU A 68 7.14 0.78 -4.99
C LEU A 68 7.86 -0.31 -5.78
N SER A 69 7.18 -1.43 -6.10
CA SER A 69 7.78 -2.50 -6.91
C SER A 69 8.21 -2.03 -8.30
N GLN A 70 7.49 -1.09 -8.90
CA GLN A 70 7.89 -0.50 -10.18
C GLN A 70 9.13 0.38 -10.04
N VAL A 71 9.22 1.19 -8.98
CA VAL A 71 10.41 2.00 -8.68
C VAL A 71 11.61 1.10 -8.39
N ASP A 72 11.44 0.04 -7.59
CA ASP A 72 12.49 -0.93 -7.27
C ASP A 72 13.03 -1.61 -8.53
N TRP A 73 12.14 -1.97 -9.46
CA TRP A 73 12.54 -2.52 -10.76
C TRP A 73 13.36 -1.53 -11.57
N HIS A 74 12.90 -0.28 -11.70
CA HIS A 74 13.64 0.75 -12.42
C HIS A 74 15.02 1.03 -11.79
N LEU A 75 15.10 1.10 -10.46
CA LEU A 75 16.38 1.26 -9.76
C LEU A 75 17.33 0.09 -10.07
N THR A 76 16.82 -1.14 -10.04
CA THR A 76 17.62 -2.35 -10.34
C THR A 76 18.14 -2.34 -11.78
N VAL A 77 17.32 -1.91 -12.74
CA VAL A 77 17.75 -1.78 -14.14
C VAL A 77 18.82 -0.70 -14.31
N ILE A 78 18.65 0.45 -13.66
CA ILE A 78 19.62 1.55 -13.75
C ILE A 78 20.96 1.17 -13.10
N THR A 79 20.93 0.54 -11.92
CA THR A 79 22.18 0.12 -11.23
C THR A 79 22.93 -0.94 -12.02
N THR A 80 22.23 -1.91 -12.60
CA THR A 80 22.86 -2.93 -13.46
C THR A 80 23.45 -2.33 -14.73
N LEU A 81 22.74 -1.39 -15.38
CA LEU A 81 23.29 -0.66 -16.55
C LEU A 81 24.53 0.15 -16.20
N LEU A 82 24.50 0.88 -15.08
CA LEU A 82 25.64 1.65 -14.61
C LEU A 82 26.85 0.75 -14.29
N ALA A 83 26.64 -0.39 -13.66
CA ALA A 83 27.71 -1.35 -13.39
C ALA A 83 28.33 -1.89 -14.68
N HIS A 84 27.53 -2.17 -15.71
CA HIS A 84 28.03 -2.57 -17.01
C HIS A 84 28.83 -1.44 -17.69
N ALA A 85 28.33 -0.22 -17.66
CA ALA A 85 29.03 0.94 -18.23
C ALA A 85 30.38 1.18 -17.54
N LEU A 86 30.41 1.12 -16.21
CA LEU A 86 31.64 1.22 -15.42
C LEU A 86 32.61 0.08 -15.70
N ALA A 87 32.13 -1.17 -15.80
CA ALA A 87 32.97 -2.31 -16.14
C ALA A 87 33.64 -2.12 -17.51
N MET A 88 32.91 -1.62 -18.50
CA MET A 88 33.45 -1.32 -19.83
C MET A 88 34.50 -0.19 -19.78
N LEU A 89 34.25 0.89 -19.04
CA LEU A 89 35.19 1.99 -18.86
C LEU A 89 36.47 1.55 -18.13
N ILE A 90 36.35 0.77 -17.05
CA ILE A 90 37.52 0.24 -16.33
C ILE A 90 38.32 -0.71 -17.22
N SER A 91 37.63 -1.51 -18.03
CA SER A 91 38.28 -2.43 -18.98
C SER A 91 39.00 -1.69 -20.10
N SER A 92 38.45 -0.58 -20.60
CA SER A 92 39.10 0.22 -21.65
C SER A 92 40.31 1.00 -21.15
N VAL A 93 40.29 1.47 -19.90
CA VAL A 93 41.39 2.25 -19.30
C VAL A 93 42.49 1.36 -18.73
N SER A 94 42.15 0.28 -18.03
CA SER A 94 43.14 -0.58 -17.35
C SER A 94 43.60 -1.78 -18.18
N GLY A 95 42.90 -2.10 -19.27
CA GLY A 95 43.13 -3.31 -20.08
C GLY A 95 42.72 -4.62 -19.39
N GLN A 96 42.30 -4.57 -18.13
CA GLN A 96 41.80 -5.74 -17.39
C GLN A 96 40.30 -5.90 -17.61
N LYS A 97 39.88 -7.06 -18.12
CA LYS A 97 38.45 -7.39 -18.24
C LYS A 97 37.87 -7.64 -16.85
N LEU A 98 37.11 -6.68 -16.33
CA LEU A 98 36.31 -6.88 -15.12
C LEU A 98 34.90 -7.34 -15.48
N SER A 99 34.37 -8.31 -14.72
CA SER A 99 32.98 -8.70 -14.81
C SER A 99 32.09 -7.67 -14.09
N PRO A 100 31.04 -7.14 -14.72
CA PRO A 100 30.05 -6.25 -14.09
C PRO A 100 29.44 -6.85 -12.81
N GLU A 101 29.21 -8.16 -12.78
CA GLU A 101 28.63 -8.87 -11.63
C GLU A 101 29.53 -8.79 -10.40
N LYS A 102 30.86 -8.90 -10.58
CA LYS A 102 31.81 -8.80 -9.46
C LYS A 102 31.87 -7.39 -8.87
N LEU A 103 31.72 -6.37 -9.71
CA LEU A 103 31.63 -4.98 -9.26
C LEU A 103 30.34 -4.74 -8.46
N LEU A 104 29.22 -5.28 -8.92
CA LEU A 104 27.95 -5.23 -8.19
C LEU A 104 28.09 -5.91 -6.82
N ASP A 105 28.59 -7.14 -6.78
CA ASP A 105 28.79 -7.87 -5.53
C ASP A 105 29.70 -7.12 -4.55
N GLN A 106 30.78 -6.53 -5.04
CA GLN A 106 31.69 -5.74 -4.21
C GLN A 106 31.01 -4.45 -3.71
N SER A 107 30.22 -3.79 -4.55
CA SER A 107 29.47 -2.59 -4.15
C SER A 107 28.41 -2.90 -3.10
N ILE A 108 27.71 -4.04 -3.20
CA ILE A 108 26.73 -4.52 -2.22
C ILE A 108 27.41 -4.80 -0.89
N ARG A 109 28.56 -5.49 -0.89
CA ARG A 109 29.32 -5.77 0.35
C ARG A 109 29.79 -4.48 1.02
N LEU A 110 30.37 -3.55 0.25
CA LEU A 110 30.82 -2.27 0.78
C LEU A 110 29.66 -1.43 1.32
N ALA A 111 28.50 -1.45 0.66
CA ALA A 111 27.29 -0.78 1.13
C ALA A 111 26.77 -1.39 2.44
N ALA A 112 26.78 -2.73 2.55
CA ALA A 112 26.39 -3.42 3.77
C ALA A 112 27.33 -3.12 4.95
N GLU A 113 28.64 -3.09 4.70
CA GLU A 113 29.65 -2.79 5.72
C GLU A 113 29.63 -1.32 6.17
N LYS A 114 29.42 -0.40 5.22
CA LYS A 114 29.47 1.06 5.49
C LYS A 114 28.10 1.71 5.65
N HIS A 115 27.03 0.91 5.76
CA HIS A 115 25.65 1.40 5.77
C HIS A 115 25.45 2.57 6.76
N SER A 116 25.95 2.44 7.99
CA SER A 116 25.77 3.46 9.04
C SER A 116 26.59 4.75 8.80
N GLY A 117 27.69 4.67 8.06
CA GLY A 117 28.49 5.83 7.66
C GLY A 117 27.87 6.57 6.48
N LEU A 118 27.32 5.81 5.52
CA LEU A 118 26.65 6.36 4.35
C LEU A 118 25.36 7.08 4.72
N THR A 119 24.56 6.54 5.65
CA THR A 119 23.33 7.22 6.12
C THR A 119 23.65 8.54 6.81
N LYS A 120 24.70 8.58 7.64
CA LYS A 120 25.14 9.83 8.30
C LYS A 120 25.63 10.88 7.30
N GLN A 121 26.32 10.46 6.24
CA GLN A 121 26.74 11.38 5.17
C GLN A 121 25.56 11.89 4.36
N LEU A 122 24.56 11.03 4.12
CA LEU A 122 23.34 11.39 3.41
C LEU A 122 22.54 12.44 4.19
N GLU A 123 22.29 12.20 5.49
CA GLU A 123 21.61 13.13 6.40
C GLU A 123 22.38 14.46 6.54
N ALA A 124 23.71 14.41 6.55
CA ALA A 124 24.55 15.62 6.59
C ALA A 124 24.52 16.41 5.27
N SER A 125 24.25 15.75 4.14
CA SER A 125 24.19 16.37 2.82
C SER A 125 22.81 16.90 2.44
N GLN A 126 21.76 16.58 3.21
CA GLN A 126 20.42 17.11 2.97
C GLN A 126 20.38 18.61 3.28
N PRO A 127 19.83 19.43 2.37
CA PRO A 127 19.70 20.87 2.58
C PRO A 127 18.78 21.14 3.77
N ASP A 128 19.10 22.18 4.55
CA ASP A 128 18.38 22.52 5.80
C ASP A 128 16.89 22.88 5.59
N GLU A 129 16.45 23.07 4.35
CA GLU A 129 15.05 23.29 3.97
C GLU A 129 14.18 22.04 4.25
N GLU A 130 14.69 20.82 4.06
CA GLU A 130 13.93 19.57 4.33
C GLU A 130 13.84 19.22 5.83
N LYS A 131 14.78 19.72 6.66
CA LYS A 131 14.77 19.48 8.11
C LYS A 131 13.68 20.28 8.83
N SER A 132 13.19 21.35 8.20
CA SER A 132 12.17 22.23 8.76
C SER A 132 10.74 21.70 8.56
N GLU A 133 10.50 20.91 7.50
CA GLU A 133 9.17 20.33 7.20
C GLU A 133 8.82 19.08 8.03
N LEU A 134 9.78 18.50 8.77
CA LEU A 134 9.57 17.32 9.62
C LEU A 134 9.14 17.66 11.07
N ILE A 135 8.94 18.96 11.38
CA ILE A 135 8.63 19.44 12.74
C ILE A 135 7.21 20.06 12.86
N GLU A 136 6.43 20.18 11.78
CA GLU A 136 4.98 20.56 11.84
C GLU A 136 4.05 19.34 11.72
#